data_AF-A0A3D5WNZ5-F1
#
_entry.id   AF-A0A3D5WNZ5-F1
#
_cell.length_a   1.000
_cell.length_b   1.000
_cell.length_c   1.000
_cell.angle_alpha   90.00
_cell.angle_beta   90.00
_cell.angle_gamma   90.00
#
_symmetry.space_group_name_H-M   'P 1'
#
loop_
_entity.id
_entity.type
_entity.pdbx_description
1 polymer ?
#
loop_
_entity_poly.entity_id
_entity_poly.type
_entity_poly.pdbx_seq_one_letter_code
_entity_poly.pdbx_strand_id
1 'polypeptide(L)'
;MVFGVILAGGIGSRMGNAEKPKQYIKIGDKPIIIHTIEKFYVHDAFEKLIVLCPKQWVEHTRNLVRQYMGDTDRVVVLEGGETRNETIMNSIRYIEEGYGL
;
A
#
# COMPACT_ATOMS: atom_id res chain seq x y z
N MET A 1 -19.15 -4.31 3.03
CA MET A 1 -17.70 -4.50 3.22
C MET A 1 -17.04 -3.14 3.41
N VAL A 2 -16.10 -3.00 4.35
CA VAL A 2 -15.32 -1.76 4.52
C VAL A 2 -13.87 -2.00 4.09
N PHE A 3 -13.42 -1.21 3.12
CA PHE A 3 -12.07 -1.27 2.56
C PHE A 3 -11.23 -0.08 3.05
N GLY A 4 -9.98 -0.33 3.43
CA GLY A 4 -8.98 0.71 3.66
C GLY A 4 -8.07 0.85 2.45
N VAL A 5 -7.88 2.05 1.92
CA VAL A 5 -7.01 2.28 0.76
C VAL A 5 -5.82 3.16 1.15
N ILE A 6 -4.61 2.61 1.02
CA ILE A 6 -3.35 3.29 1.32
C ILE A 6 -2.68 3.66 0.00
N LEU A 7 -2.71 4.95 -0.34
CA LEU A 7 -2.14 5.51 -1.57
C LEU A 7 -0.64 5.80 -1.38
N ALA A 8 0.20 4.82 -1.71
CA ALA A 8 1.66 4.89 -1.61
C ALA A 8 2.37 4.89 -2.98
N GLY A 9 1.68 5.29 -4.06
CA GLY A 9 2.22 5.30 -5.44
C GLY A 9 3.24 6.40 -5.73
N GLY A 10 3.33 7.44 -4.90
CA GLY A 10 4.26 8.55 -5.13
C GLY A 10 5.73 8.17 -4.90
N ILE A 11 6.63 8.79 -5.67
CA ILE A 11 8.08 8.63 -5.51
C ILE A 11 8.69 9.59 -4.48
N GLY A 12 7.96 10.63 -4.06
CA GLY A 12 8.44 11.59 -3.06
C GLY A 12 9.46 12.60 -3.60
N SER A 13 9.29 13.08 -4.83
CA SER A 13 10.24 13.98 -5.54
C SER A 13 10.70 15.23 -4.78
N ARG A 14 9.88 15.75 -3.85
CA ARG A 14 10.24 16.91 -2.99
C ARG A 14 11.23 16.57 -1.88
N MET A 15 11.46 15.30 -1.59
CA MET A 15 12.42 14.83 -0.59
C MET A 15 13.87 14.75 -1.12
N GLY A 16 14.11 15.22 -2.35
CA GLY A 16 15.42 15.18 -3.00
C GLY A 16 15.66 13.90 -3.81
N ASN A 17 16.93 13.66 -4.17
CA ASN A 17 17.40 12.55 -5.01
C ASN A 17 17.42 11.23 -4.22
N ALA A 18 16.27 10.81 -3.72
CA ALA A 18 16.15 9.55 -3.02
C ALA A 18 16.04 8.42 -4.06
N GLU A 19 17.08 7.59 -4.18
CA GLU A 19 17.06 6.33 -4.96
C GLU A 19 15.88 5.43 -4.56
N LYS A 20 15.34 5.64 -3.36
CA LYS A 20 14.24 4.88 -2.77
C LYS A 20 13.04 5.79 -2.48
N PRO A 21 11.81 5.43 -2.94
CA PRO A 21 10.60 6.15 -2.56
C PRO A 21 10.44 6.24 -1.05
N LYS A 22 10.01 7.41 -0.57
CA LYS A 22 10.00 7.76 0.86
C LYS A 22 9.32 6.72 1.76
N GLN A 23 8.26 6.08 1.26
CA GLN A 23 7.46 5.10 1.99
C GLN A 23 8.27 3.87 2.42
N TYR A 24 9.42 3.62 1.79
CA TYR A 24 10.30 2.50 2.15
C TYR A 24 11.53 2.92 2.96
N ILE A 25 11.65 4.20 3.30
CA ILE A 25 12.65 4.68 4.26
C ILE A 25 12.26 4.16 5.65
N LYS A 26 13.26 3.72 6.41
CA LYS A 26 13.04 3.27 7.80
C LYS A 26 12.94 4.47 8.72
N ILE A 27 11.98 4.41 9.64
CA ILE A 27 11.93 5.25 10.83
C ILE A 27 11.99 4.29 12.02
N GLY A 28 13.10 4.33 12.76
CA GLY A 28 13.43 3.29 13.72
C GLY A 28 13.75 1.98 13.01
N ASP A 29 13.09 0.91 13.44
CA ASP A 29 13.29 -0.46 12.95
C ASP A 29 12.46 -0.80 11.69
N LYS A 30 11.34 -0.09 11.45
CA LYS A 30 10.40 -0.40 10.37
C LYS A 30 10.33 0.67 9.26
N PRO A 31 10.05 0.27 8.00
CA PRO A 31 9.70 1.21 6.93
C PRO A 31 8.44 2.02 7.24
N ILE A 32 8.37 3.27 6.75
CA ILE A 32 7.18 4.13 6.91
C ILE A 32 5.89 3.44 6.46
N ILE A 33 5.92 2.71 5.34
CA ILE A 33 4.74 2.01 4.81
C ILE A 33 4.22 0.96 5.79
N ILE A 34 5.12 0.27 6.52
CA ILE A 34 4.74 -0.75 7.49
C ILE A 34 4.13 -0.11 8.74
N HIS A 35 4.70 1.00 9.23
CA HIS A 35 4.07 1.77 10.31
C HIS A 35 2.62 2.14 9.99
N THR A 36 2.34 2.55 8.74
CA THR A 36 0.97 2.87 8.31
C THR A 36 0.10 1.63 8.24
N ILE A 37 0.53 0.57 7.53
CA ILE A 37 -0.29 -0.64 7.33
C ILE A 37 -0.66 -1.27 8.68
N GLU A 38 0.28 -1.38 9.62
CA GLU A 38 0.04 -1.95 10.95
C GLU A 38 -1.09 -1.22 11.68
N LYS A 39 -1.15 0.11 11.60
CA LYS A 39 -2.20 0.90 12.27
C LYS A 39 -3.58 0.68 11.69
N PHE A 40 -3.70 0.47 10.37
CA PHE A 40 -4.98 0.10 9.77
C PHE A 40 -5.34 -1.36 10.03
N TYR A 41 -4.35 -2.26 10.07
CA TYR A 41 -4.56 -3.70 10.19
C TYR A 41 -5.10 -4.13 11.55
N VAL A 42 -4.69 -3.44 12.63
CA VAL A 42 -5.22 -3.70 13.98
C VAL A 42 -6.70 -3.31 14.14
N HIS A 43 -7.30 -2.62 13.17
CA HIS A 43 -8.71 -2.27 13.19
C HIS A 43 -9.52 -3.30 12.38
N ASP A 44 -10.28 -4.13 13.09
CA ASP A 44 -11.11 -5.18 12.47
C ASP A 44 -12.30 -4.65 11.66
N ALA A 45 -12.58 -3.35 11.75
CA ALA A 45 -13.54 -2.70 10.86
C ALA A 45 -13.10 -2.76 9.38
N PHE A 46 -11.80 -2.86 9.09
CA PHE A 46 -11.32 -3.00 7.71
C PHE A 46 -11.18 -4.48 7.33
N GLU A 47 -12.04 -4.92 6.42
CA GLU A 47 -12.06 -6.29 5.92
C GLU A 47 -10.89 -6.55 4.96
N LYS A 48 -10.55 -5.56 4.13
CA LYS A 48 -9.37 -5.57 3.26
C LYS A 48 -8.65 -4.21 3.29
N LEU A 49 -7.33 -4.25 3.29
CA LEU A 49 -6.44 -3.11 3.12
C LEU A 49 -5.76 -3.19 1.77
N ILE A 50 -6.03 -2.23 0.90
CA ILE A 50 -5.47 -2.15 -0.43
C ILE A 50 -4.32 -1.13 -0.41
N VAL A 51 -3.10 -1.60 -0.63
CA VAL A 51 -1.89 -0.79 -0.65
C VAL A 51 -1.43 -0.65 -2.08
N LEU A 52 -1.47 0.57 -2.62
CA LEU A 52 -1.04 0.85 -3.98
C LEU A 52 0.31 1.54 -3.98
N CYS A 53 1.28 0.99 -4.69
CA CYS A 53 2.66 1.48 -4.70
C CYS A 53 3.26 1.49 -6.11
N PRO A 54 4.42 2.12 -6.36
CA PRO A 54 4.98 2.15 -7.71
C PRO A 54 5.25 0.72 -8.20
N LYS A 55 4.99 0.46 -9.48
CA LYS A 55 5.11 -0.86 -10.13
C LYS A 55 6.32 -1.67 -9.70
N GLN A 56 7.50 -1.07 -9.80
CA GLN A 56 8.78 -1.69 -9.50
C GLN A 56 8.95 -2.09 -8.02
N TRP A 57 8.08 -1.60 -7.13
CA TRP A 57 8.09 -1.86 -5.69
C TRP A 57 6.95 -2.77 -5.21
N VAL A 58 6.07 -3.26 -6.10
CA VAL A 58 4.94 -4.12 -5.71
C VAL A 58 5.43 -5.38 -5.00
N GLU A 59 6.39 -6.09 -5.58
CA GLU A 59 6.90 -7.33 -5.00
C GLU A 59 7.69 -7.07 -3.70
N HIS A 60 8.46 -5.97 -3.65
CA HIS A 60 9.11 -5.54 -2.42
C HIS A 60 8.11 -5.29 -1.30
N THR A 61 6.99 -4.63 -1.62
CA THR A 61 5.93 -4.31 -0.65
C THR A 61 5.22 -5.56 -0.17
N ARG A 62 4.93 -6.54 -1.04
CA ARG A 62 4.39 -7.85 -0.62
C ARG A 62 5.33 -8.56 0.35
N ASN A 63 6.63 -8.56 0.06
CA ASN A 63 7.63 -9.19 0.93
C ASN A 63 7.73 -8.47 2.28
N LEU A 64 7.65 -7.13 2.31
CA LEU A 64 7.58 -6.39 3.56
C LEU A 64 6.30 -6.75 4.35
N VAL A 65 5.13 -6.77 3.71
CA VAL A 65 3.88 -7.16 4.38
C VAL A 65 4.01 -8.56 4.98
N ARG A 66 4.47 -9.55 4.19
CA ARG A 66 4.70 -10.92 4.67
C ARG A 66 5.69 -10.96 5.84
N GLN A 67 6.78 -10.21 5.76
CA GLN A 67 7.82 -10.17 6.79
C GLN A 67 7.27 -9.65 8.13
N TYR A 68 6.45 -8.59 8.13
CA TYR A 68 5.99 -7.95 9.36
C TYR A 68 4.64 -8.46 9.86
N MET A 69 3.84 -9.10 9.01
CA MET A 69 2.44 -9.44 9.28
C MET A 69 2.11 -10.92 9.03
N GLY A 70 3.05 -11.69 8.48
CA GLY A 70 2.84 -13.07 8.04
C GLY A 70 2.07 -13.16 6.73
N ASP A 71 1.73 -14.38 6.33
CA ASP A 71 0.82 -14.61 5.21
C ASP A 71 -0.59 -14.23 5.62
N THR A 72 -1.08 -13.12 5.07
CA THR A 72 -2.42 -12.58 5.33
C THR A 72 -3.08 -12.22 4.01
N ASP A 73 -4.35 -12.57 3.87
CA ASP A 73 -5.17 -12.20 2.73
C ASP A 73 -5.85 -10.83 2.94
N ARG A 74 -5.81 -10.28 4.17
CA ARG A 74 -6.39 -8.97 4.51
C ARG A 74 -5.64 -7.81 3.88
N VAL A 75 -4.36 -7.96 3.55
CA VAL A 75 -3.55 -6.91 2.90
C VAL A 75 -3.28 -7.27 1.45
N VAL A 76 -3.78 -6.43 0.54
CA VAL A 76 -3.64 -6.60 -0.91
C VAL A 76 -2.72 -5.51 -1.44
N VAL A 77 -1.69 -5.90 -2.17
CA VAL A 77 -0.71 -4.97 -2.75
C VAL A 77 -0.89 -4.89 -4.26
N LEU A 78 -1.16 -3.69 -4.75
CA LEU A 78 -1.39 -3.38 -6.16
C LEU A 78 -0.42 -2.31 -6.68
N GLU A 79 -0.34 -2.21 -8.01
CA GLU A 79 0.32 -1.12 -8.70
C GLU A 79 -0.52 0.17 -8.62
N GLY A 80 0.11 1.27 -8.20
CA GLY A 80 -0.46 2.61 -8.30
C GLY A 80 -0.33 3.18 -9.71
N GLY A 81 -1.18 4.15 -10.03
CA GLY A 81 -1.11 4.88 -11.31
C GLY A 81 -0.05 5.97 -11.34
N GLU A 82 0.14 6.60 -12.50
CA GLU A 82 1.05 7.73 -12.70
C GLU A 82 0.64 8.95 -11.85
N THR A 83 -0.68 9.10 -11.63
CA THR A 83 -1.24 10.16 -10.81
C THR A 83 -1.92 9.62 -9.54
N ARG A 84 -2.14 10.51 -8.57
CA ARG A 84 -2.92 10.18 -7.37
C ARG A 84 -4.35 9.73 -7.74
N ASN A 85 -4.99 10.39 -8.70
CA ASN A 85 -6.34 10.06 -9.12
C ASN A 85 -6.38 8.70 -9.81
N GLU A 86 -5.42 8.41 -10.67
CA GLU A 86 -5.33 7.09 -11.29
C GLU A 86 -5.11 5.98 -10.24
N THR A 87 -4.26 6.22 -9.24
CA THR A 87 -4.09 5.29 -8.10
C THR A 87 -5.42 5.05 -7.37
N ILE A 88 -6.23 6.09 -7.17
CA ILE A 88 -7.58 5.95 -6.59
C ILE A 88 -8.46 5.09 -7.50
N MET A 89 -8.50 5.38 -8.80
CA MET A 89 -9.31 4.62 -9.75
C MET A 89 -8.88 3.15 -9.84
N ASN A 90 -7.59 2.84 -9.74
CA ASN A 90 -7.09 1.46 -9.67
C ASN A 90 -7.68 0.72 -8.47
N SER A 91 -7.75 1.39 -7.31
CA SER A 91 -8.33 0.78 -6.10
C SER A 91 -9.83 0.53 -6.24
N ILE A 92 -10.57 1.45 -6.88
CA ILE A 92 -12.01 1.31 -7.14
C ILE A 92 -12.25 0.14 -8.10
N ARG A 93 -11.52 0.07 -9.22
CA ARG A 93 -11.64 -1.04 -10.18
C ARG A 93 -11.39 -2.40 -9.55
N TYR A 94 -10.37 -2.52 -8.70
CA TYR A 94 -10.12 -3.77 -7.96
C TYR A 94 -11.30 -4.18 -7.08
N ILE A 95 -11.94 -3.21 -6.41
CA ILE A 95 -13.12 -3.49 -5.59
C ILE A 95 -14.29 -3.92 -6.48
N GLU A 96 -14.58 -3.18 -7.56
CA GLU A 96 -15.65 -3.48 -8.51
C GLU A 96 -15.51 -4.87 -9.15
N GLU A 97 -14.30 -5.22 -9.62
CA GLU A 97 -14.02 -6.50 -10.29
C GLU A 97 -14.06 -7.68 -9.32
N GLY A 98 -13.62 -7.50 -8.08
CA GLY A 98 -13.48 -8.59 -7.11
C GLY A 98 -14.71 -8.81 -6.22
N TYR A 99 -15.48 -7.76 -5.94
CA TYR A 99 -16.53 -7.77 -4.92
C TYR A 99 -17.87 -7.21 -5.42
N GLY A 100 -17.89 -6.61 -6.62
CA GLY A 100 -19.04 -5.87 -7.11
C GLY A 100 -19.27 -4.55 -6.34
N LEU A 101 -20.29 -3.82 -6.78
CA LEU A 101 -20.87 -2.67 -6.07
C LEU A 101 -22.33 -2.98 -5.73
#